data_AF-A0A151IQX7-F1
#
_entry.id   AF-A0A151IQX7-F1
#
_cell.length_a   1.000
_cell.length_b   1.000
_cell.length_c   1.000
_cell.angle_alpha   90.00
_cell.angle_beta   90.00
_cell.angle_gamma   90.00
#
_symmetry.space_group_name_H-M   'P 1'
#
loop_
_entity.id
_entity.type
_entity.pdbx_description
1 polymer ?
#
loop_
_entity_poly.entity_id
_entity_poly.type
_entity_poly.pdbx_seq_one_letter_code
_entity_poly.pdbx_strand_id
1 'polypeptide(L)'
;MTDNACFGWSVVAALHPAERHANREYSYSHYTIVLNLAGIEFPMILKNITKFERLNAVSINVYGIENTSTSLDKLASYFDKDKLEIVRSKFSTLSDEEFELLTRKGVFLYEYIDCVGKLQDTRLSPGESFYSSLTGDTVSESDYAHAAKVWQRFSIRTLGEYSDLYLKTDVLLLVDVFENFRNSCITGYDLDRAHYYILPGFTWDAVLKHTCVRFELLIEIDMIIPSRNSIRHA
;
A
#
# COMPACT_ATOMS: atom_id res chain seq x y z
N MET A 1 7.83 25.60 -12.32
CA MET A 1 6.81 26.56 -11.87
C MET A 1 6.34 26.16 -10.49
N THR A 2 6.12 27.14 -9.62
CA THR A 2 5.97 26.98 -8.16
C THR A 2 4.63 27.55 -7.71
N ASP A 3 3.53 27.11 -8.30
CA ASP A 3 2.18 27.35 -7.78
C ASP A 3 1.64 26.07 -7.13
N ASN A 4 1.04 26.17 -5.94
CA ASN A 4 0.45 25.02 -5.23
C ASN A 4 -0.96 24.70 -5.77
N ALA A 5 -1.21 24.99 -7.05
CA ALA A 5 -2.55 24.99 -7.66
C ALA A 5 -2.86 23.73 -8.48
N CYS A 6 -2.14 22.62 -8.23
CA CYS A 6 -2.30 21.37 -8.97
C CYS A 6 -3.75 20.91 -9.11
N PHE A 7 -4.56 21.06 -8.04
CA PHE A 7 -5.98 20.73 -8.09
C PHE A 7 -6.75 21.53 -9.15
N GLY A 8 -6.50 22.84 -9.25
CA GLY A 8 -7.17 23.68 -10.24
C GLY A 8 -6.79 23.29 -11.67
N TRP A 9 -5.50 23.08 -11.93
CA TRP A 9 -5.01 22.63 -13.23
C TRP A 9 -5.58 21.27 -13.64
N SER A 10 -5.66 20.30 -12.70
CA SER A 10 -6.25 18.99 -12.97
C SER A 10 -7.73 19.08 -13.37
N VAL A 11 -8.51 19.94 -12.72
CA VAL A 11 -9.93 20.12 -13.07
C VAL A 11 -10.07 20.79 -14.44
N VAL A 12 -9.26 21.81 -14.74
CA VAL A 12 -9.27 22.44 -16.08
C VAL A 12 -8.92 21.45 -17.17
N ALA A 13 -7.91 20.62 -16.97
CA ALA A 13 -7.50 19.63 -17.95
C ALA A 13 -8.59 18.58 -18.22
N ALA A 14 -9.37 18.22 -17.19
CA ALA A 14 -10.51 17.30 -17.33
C ALA A 14 -11.70 17.95 -18.05
N LEU A 15 -12.00 19.24 -17.78
CA LEU A 15 -13.12 19.96 -18.39
C LEU A 15 -12.81 20.42 -19.82
N HIS A 16 -11.55 20.73 -20.11
CA HIS A 16 -11.09 21.25 -21.40
C HIS A 16 -9.85 20.50 -21.87
N PRO A 17 -9.98 19.24 -22.33
CA PRO A 17 -8.84 18.44 -22.76
C PRO A 17 -8.14 19.10 -23.96
N ALA A 18 -6.82 19.26 -23.88
CA ALA A 18 -6.03 19.77 -24.99
C ALA A 18 -5.68 18.64 -25.97
N GLU A 19 -5.91 18.85 -27.27
CA GLU A 19 -5.60 17.85 -28.31
C GLU A 19 -4.10 17.70 -28.59
N ARG A 20 -3.30 18.74 -28.30
CA ARG A 20 -1.85 18.76 -28.55
C ARG A 20 -1.12 19.32 -27.34
N HIS A 21 0.05 18.74 -27.02
CA HIS A 21 0.87 19.15 -25.88
C HIS A 21 0.09 19.24 -24.56
N ALA A 22 -0.77 18.24 -24.29
CA ALA A 22 -1.65 18.19 -23.12
C ALA A 22 -0.90 18.22 -21.77
N ASN A 23 0.43 18.04 -21.80
CA ASN A 23 1.30 18.04 -20.63
C ASN A 23 1.85 19.43 -20.31
N ARG A 24 1.55 20.44 -21.14
CA ARG A 24 2.03 21.80 -20.99
C ARG A 24 0.90 22.70 -20.52
N GLU A 25 1.18 23.48 -19.48
CA GLU A 25 0.18 24.33 -18.83
C GLU A 25 -0.43 25.37 -19.78
N TYR A 26 0.38 25.95 -20.67
CA TYR A 26 -0.10 26.94 -21.66
C TYR A 26 -1.09 26.35 -22.68
N SER A 27 -1.20 25.03 -22.77
CA SER A 27 -2.21 24.37 -23.60
C SER A 27 -3.62 24.54 -23.01
N TYR A 28 -3.73 25.03 -21.78
CA TYR A 28 -4.97 25.27 -21.08
C TYR A 28 -5.13 26.74 -20.72
N SER A 29 -6.39 27.19 -20.63
CA SER A 29 -6.69 28.49 -20.04
C SER A 29 -6.35 28.48 -18.56
N HIS A 30 -5.84 29.61 -18.03
CA HIS A 30 -5.45 29.70 -16.64
C HIS A 30 -6.63 29.35 -15.71
N TYR A 31 -6.39 28.53 -14.69
CA TYR A 31 -7.47 27.94 -13.88
C TYR A 31 -8.36 28.97 -13.17
N THR A 32 -7.85 30.16 -12.87
CA THR A 32 -8.62 31.27 -12.27
C THR A 32 -9.63 31.91 -13.24
N ILE A 33 -9.43 31.73 -14.54
CA ILE A 33 -10.35 32.24 -15.58
C ILE A 33 -11.50 31.24 -15.77
N VAL A 34 -11.20 29.95 -15.65
CA VAL A 34 -12.14 28.86 -15.92
C VAL A 34 -12.97 28.50 -14.67
N LEU A 35 -12.35 28.51 -13.49
CA LEU A 35 -12.95 28.03 -12.25
C LEU A 35 -13.31 29.18 -11.31
N ASN A 36 -14.48 29.08 -10.71
CA ASN A 36 -14.89 29.92 -9.59
C ASN A 36 -14.26 29.41 -8.29
N LEU A 37 -13.27 30.16 -7.79
CA LEU A 37 -12.50 29.86 -6.59
C LEU A 37 -12.81 30.80 -5.42
N ALA A 38 -13.99 31.43 -5.40
CA ALA A 38 -14.36 32.42 -4.40
C ALA A 38 -14.24 31.87 -2.96
N GLY A 39 -13.26 32.41 -2.22
CA GLY A 39 -12.95 32.00 -0.85
C GLY A 39 -12.43 30.55 -0.73
N ILE A 40 -11.72 30.07 -1.76
CA ILE A 40 -10.96 28.83 -1.73
C ILE A 40 -9.48 29.20 -1.93
N GLU A 41 -8.66 28.87 -0.95
CA GLU A 41 -7.21 29.05 -1.03
C GLU A 41 -6.52 27.71 -1.34
N PHE A 42 -5.36 27.80 -1.99
CA PHE A 42 -4.52 26.65 -2.28
C PHE A 42 -3.43 26.48 -1.22
N PRO A 43 -3.00 25.24 -0.91
CA PRO A 43 -3.43 23.97 -1.51
C PRO A 43 -4.84 23.55 -1.08
N MET A 44 -5.53 22.83 -1.98
CA MET A 44 -6.91 22.38 -1.76
C MET A 44 -7.02 21.47 -0.54
N ILE A 45 -8.00 21.72 0.34
CA ILE A 45 -8.32 20.85 1.47
C ILE A 45 -9.65 20.13 1.24
N LEU A 46 -9.78 18.91 1.76
CA LEU A 46 -10.98 18.07 1.59
C LEU A 46 -12.28 18.78 1.98
N LYS A 47 -12.24 19.58 3.06
CA LYS A 47 -13.40 20.37 3.53
C LYS A 47 -13.89 21.39 2.50
N ASN A 48 -13.02 21.84 1.61
CA ASN A 48 -13.35 22.84 0.57
C ASN A 48 -13.91 22.20 -0.71
N ILE A 49 -13.86 20.86 -0.87
CA ILE A 49 -14.35 20.18 -2.07
C ILE A 49 -15.85 20.40 -2.26
N THR A 50 -16.66 20.21 -1.22
CA THR A 50 -18.12 20.46 -1.31
C THR A 50 -18.44 21.90 -1.66
N LYS A 51 -17.61 22.86 -1.23
CA LYS A 51 -17.75 24.27 -1.62
C LYS A 51 -17.39 24.46 -3.08
N PHE A 52 -16.28 23.87 -3.53
CA PHE A 52 -15.83 23.91 -4.92
C PHE A 52 -16.86 23.34 -5.91
N GLU A 53 -17.44 22.17 -5.59
CA GLU A 53 -18.49 21.52 -6.38
C GLU A 53 -19.71 22.44 -6.57
N ARG A 54 -20.17 23.08 -5.50
CA ARG A 54 -21.29 24.04 -5.55
C ARG A 54 -20.99 25.28 -6.41
N LEU A 55 -19.74 25.77 -6.37
CA LEU A 55 -19.34 26.98 -7.11
C LEU A 55 -19.18 26.73 -8.61
N ASN A 56 -18.87 25.50 -9.02
CA ASN A 56 -18.53 25.16 -10.39
C ASN A 56 -19.51 24.16 -11.04
N ALA A 57 -20.56 23.74 -10.32
CA ALA A 57 -21.53 22.75 -10.77
C ALA A 57 -20.90 21.45 -11.29
N VAL A 58 -19.83 21.00 -10.61
CA VAL A 58 -19.11 19.74 -10.88
C VAL A 58 -19.24 18.79 -9.70
N SER A 59 -18.95 17.52 -9.92
CA SER A 59 -18.76 16.55 -8.84
C SER A 59 -17.34 16.01 -8.84
N ILE A 60 -16.72 15.93 -7.66
CA ILE A 60 -15.34 15.52 -7.45
C ILE A 60 -15.33 14.30 -6.54
N ASN A 61 -14.91 13.16 -7.09
CA ASN A 61 -14.68 11.96 -6.30
C ASN A 61 -13.25 11.98 -5.75
N VAL A 62 -13.11 11.94 -4.43
CA VAL A 62 -11.81 11.92 -3.76
C VAL A 62 -11.53 10.53 -3.19
N TYR A 63 -10.50 9.88 -3.72
CA TYR A 63 -10.00 8.61 -3.22
C TYR A 63 -8.71 8.86 -2.43
N GLY A 64 -8.75 8.57 -1.14
CA GLY A 64 -7.58 8.63 -0.26
C GLY A 64 -7.19 7.21 0.17
N ILE A 65 -5.89 6.97 0.26
CA ILE A 65 -5.37 5.84 1.03
C ILE A 65 -5.13 6.40 2.43
N GLU A 66 -5.87 5.91 3.43
CA GLU A 66 -5.50 6.17 4.81
C GLU A 66 -4.10 5.58 5.02
N ASN A 67 -3.11 6.45 5.24
CA ASN A 67 -1.77 6.08 5.72
C ASN A 67 -1.88 5.58 7.17
N THR A 68 -2.62 4.49 7.36
CA THR A 68 -2.39 3.63 8.49
C THR A 68 -1.19 2.80 8.13
N SER A 69 -0.19 2.73 8.99
CA SER A 69 0.76 1.62 9.02
C SER A 69 -0.03 0.33 9.36
N THR A 70 -0.92 -0.07 8.45
CA THR A 70 -1.81 -1.19 8.62
C THR A 70 -0.94 -2.42 8.62
N SER A 71 -0.86 -3.10 9.76
CA SER A 71 -0.14 -4.37 9.86
C SER A 71 -0.71 -5.36 8.84
N LEU A 72 0.12 -6.29 8.39
CA LEU A 72 -0.30 -7.42 7.55
C LEU A 72 -1.56 -8.10 8.10
N ASP A 73 -1.73 -8.17 9.42
CA ASP A 73 -2.95 -8.69 10.07
C ASP A 73 -4.20 -7.90 9.71
N LYS A 74 -4.11 -6.57 9.75
CA LYS A 74 -5.25 -5.72 9.49
C LYS A 74 -5.61 -5.80 8.02
N LEU A 75 -4.61 -5.88 7.13
CA LEU A 75 -4.84 -6.14 5.70
C LEU A 75 -5.46 -7.52 5.45
N ALA A 76 -4.91 -8.58 6.05
CA ALA A 76 -5.44 -9.93 5.95
C ALA A 76 -6.87 -10.03 6.51
N SER A 77 -7.20 -9.27 7.56
CA SER A 77 -8.54 -9.24 8.16
C SER A 77 -9.61 -8.61 7.26
N TYR A 78 -9.23 -7.79 6.27
CA TYR A 78 -10.18 -7.23 5.31
C TYR A 78 -10.62 -8.24 4.25
N PHE A 79 -9.89 -9.34 4.10
CA PHE A 79 -10.25 -10.41 3.18
C PHE A 79 -10.99 -11.50 3.93
N ASP A 80 -12.11 -11.96 3.36
CA ASP A 80 -12.74 -13.19 3.83
C ASP A 80 -11.72 -14.34 3.76
N LYS A 81 -11.75 -15.24 4.74
CA LYS A 81 -10.82 -16.38 4.81
C LYS A 81 -10.84 -17.25 3.55
N ASP A 82 -11.96 -17.22 2.83
CA ASP A 82 -12.16 -17.91 1.56
C ASP A 82 -11.28 -17.34 0.42
N LYS A 83 -10.74 -16.13 0.58
CA LYS A 83 -9.85 -15.47 -0.39
C LYS A 83 -8.36 -15.73 -0.14
N LEU A 84 -8.00 -16.49 0.90
CA LEU A 84 -6.63 -16.95 1.16
C LEU A 84 -6.35 -18.28 0.46
N GLU A 85 -6.65 -18.33 -0.85
CA GLU A 85 -6.62 -19.56 -1.64
C GLU A 85 -5.19 -20.13 -1.76
N ILE A 86 -4.17 -19.29 -1.85
CA ILE A 86 -2.78 -19.71 -2.05
C ILE A 86 -2.22 -20.29 -0.75
N VAL A 87 -2.44 -19.62 0.38
CA VAL A 87 -2.03 -20.14 1.71
C VAL A 87 -2.78 -21.46 1.97
N ARG A 88 -4.09 -21.52 1.74
CA ARG A 88 -4.89 -22.75 1.97
C ARG A 88 -4.45 -23.88 1.04
N SER A 89 -4.09 -23.58 -0.21
CA SER A 89 -3.54 -24.58 -1.13
C SER A 89 -2.18 -25.10 -0.67
N LYS A 90 -1.29 -24.22 -0.17
CA LYS A 90 0.06 -24.62 0.27
C LYS A 90 0.04 -25.41 1.57
N PHE A 91 -0.99 -25.19 2.39
CA PHE A 91 -1.21 -25.84 3.67
C PHE A 91 -2.47 -26.72 3.65
N SER A 92 -2.71 -27.44 2.55
CA SER A 92 -3.92 -28.25 2.35
C SER A 92 -4.09 -29.39 3.37
N THR A 93 -3.04 -29.72 4.12
CA THR A 93 -3.03 -30.76 5.15
C THR A 93 -3.32 -30.25 6.56
N LEU A 94 -3.38 -28.93 6.76
CA LEU A 94 -3.64 -28.34 8.07
C LEU A 94 -5.12 -28.33 8.39
N SER A 95 -5.46 -28.46 9.68
CA SER A 95 -6.82 -28.22 10.16
C SER A 95 -7.16 -26.73 10.12
N ASP A 96 -8.46 -26.39 10.16
CA ASP A 96 -8.87 -24.98 10.20
C ASP A 96 -8.31 -24.24 11.44
N GLU A 97 -8.15 -24.92 12.58
CA GLU A 97 -7.52 -24.34 13.77
C GLU A 97 -6.03 -24.02 13.57
N GLU A 98 -5.30 -24.90 12.88
CA GLU A 98 -3.88 -24.70 12.56
C GLU A 98 -3.71 -23.59 11.51
N PHE A 99 -4.63 -23.54 10.55
CA PHE A 99 -4.68 -22.48 9.56
C PHE A 99 -4.94 -21.13 10.22
N GLU A 100 -5.91 -21.04 11.13
CA GLU A 100 -6.18 -19.80 11.89
C GLU A 100 -4.98 -19.33 12.68
N LEU A 101 -4.23 -20.27 13.27
CA LEU A 101 -2.98 -19.94 13.96
C LEU A 101 -1.94 -19.31 13.04
N LEU A 102 -1.83 -19.76 11.79
CA LEU A 102 -0.87 -19.20 10.82
C LEU A 102 -1.35 -17.89 10.20
N THR A 103 -2.65 -17.65 10.11
CA THR A 103 -3.19 -16.41 9.52
C THR A 103 -3.02 -15.17 10.42
N ARG A 104 -2.77 -15.36 11.71
CA ARG A 104 -2.43 -14.26 12.64
C ARG A 104 -0.94 -13.94 12.50
N LYS A 105 -0.55 -12.66 12.62
CA LYS A 105 0.86 -12.25 12.69
C LYS A 105 1.61 -13.09 13.69
N GLY A 106 2.66 -13.71 13.19
CA GLY A 106 3.73 -14.18 14.04
C GLY A 106 4.58 -13.03 14.57
N VAL A 107 5.37 -13.35 15.58
CA VAL A 107 6.44 -12.52 16.11
C VAL A 107 7.77 -13.21 15.89
N PHE A 108 8.80 -12.43 15.63
CA PHE A 108 10.11 -12.96 15.25
C PHE A 108 11.26 -12.26 15.98
N LEU A 109 12.31 -13.02 16.30
CA LEU A 109 13.44 -12.55 17.11
C LEU A 109 14.57 -12.00 16.24
N TYR A 110 14.35 -10.83 15.64
CA TYR A 110 15.33 -10.21 14.72
C TYR A 110 16.68 -9.93 15.39
N GLU A 111 16.67 -9.39 16.60
CA GLU A 111 17.90 -9.00 17.32
C GLU A 111 18.61 -10.20 17.94
N TYR A 112 17.86 -11.24 18.32
CA TYR A 112 18.44 -12.42 18.95
C TYR A 112 19.24 -13.25 17.96
N ILE A 113 18.74 -13.42 16.72
CA ILE A 113 19.36 -14.27 15.68
C ILE A 113 20.45 -13.47 14.97
N ASP A 114 21.57 -13.28 15.64
CA ASP A 114 22.78 -12.63 15.10
C ASP A 114 23.75 -13.61 14.41
N CYS A 115 23.54 -14.91 14.59
CA CYS A 115 24.39 -15.94 14.01
C CYS A 115 23.63 -17.23 13.71
N VAL A 116 24.13 -17.99 12.72
CA VAL A 116 23.54 -19.26 12.27
C VAL A 116 23.48 -20.30 13.40
N GLY A 117 24.40 -20.23 14.37
CA GLY A 117 24.42 -21.14 15.51
C GLY A 117 23.14 -21.08 16.35
N LYS A 118 22.57 -19.88 16.55
CA LYS A 118 21.34 -19.68 17.33
C LYS A 118 20.10 -20.27 16.65
N LEU A 119 20.13 -20.49 15.33
CA LEU A 119 19.04 -21.21 14.65
C LEU A 119 18.90 -22.65 15.13
N GLN A 120 19.95 -23.24 15.71
CA GLN A 120 19.92 -24.60 16.25
C GLN A 120 19.38 -24.67 17.68
N ASP A 121 19.03 -23.54 18.30
CA ASP A 121 18.49 -23.52 19.66
C ASP A 121 17.15 -24.23 19.71
N THR A 122 17.02 -25.14 20.68
CA THR A 122 15.88 -26.06 20.80
C THR A 122 14.76 -25.55 21.68
N ARG A 123 14.87 -24.29 22.12
CA ARG A 123 13.90 -23.64 23.01
C ARG A 123 13.48 -22.33 22.40
N LEU A 124 12.19 -22.02 22.52
CA LEU A 124 11.72 -20.66 22.27
C LEU A 124 12.37 -19.74 23.31
N SER A 125 13.12 -18.73 22.85
CA SER A 125 13.78 -17.77 23.73
C SER A 125 12.77 -17.01 24.60
N PRO A 126 13.15 -16.49 25.76
CA PRO A 126 12.25 -15.70 26.61
C PRO A 126 11.64 -14.51 25.86
N GLY A 127 10.46 -14.05 26.26
CA GLY A 127 9.77 -12.90 25.64
C GLY A 127 10.64 -11.62 25.56
N GLU A 128 11.54 -11.41 26.52
CA GLU A 128 12.51 -10.29 26.50
C GLU A 128 13.44 -10.31 25.28
N SER A 129 13.73 -11.49 24.72
CA SER A 129 14.58 -11.66 23.53
C SER A 129 13.86 -11.31 22.21
N PHE A 130 12.56 -11.05 22.24
CA PHE A 130 11.78 -10.57 21.09
C PHE A 130 11.77 -9.03 20.98
N TYR A 131 12.71 -8.36 21.63
CA TYR A 131 12.92 -6.93 21.44
C TYR A 131 13.18 -6.60 19.96
N SER A 132 12.58 -5.53 19.48
CA SER A 132 12.80 -5.00 18.13
C SER A 132 13.25 -3.55 18.21
N SER A 133 14.44 -3.26 17.68
CA SER A 133 14.97 -1.89 17.59
C SER A 133 14.09 -0.95 16.76
N LEU A 134 13.30 -1.50 15.83
CA LEU A 134 12.37 -0.76 14.97
C LEU A 134 11.16 -0.23 15.74
N THR A 135 10.65 -1.00 16.70
CA THR A 135 9.49 -0.60 17.52
C THR A 135 9.90 -0.04 18.88
N GLY A 136 11.12 -0.31 19.33
CA GLY A 136 11.63 0.12 20.64
C GLY A 136 11.03 -0.64 21.82
N ASP A 137 10.23 -1.68 21.56
CA ASP A 137 9.44 -2.40 22.55
C ASP A 137 9.68 -3.91 22.49
N THR A 138 9.48 -4.58 23.63
CA THR A 138 9.41 -6.04 23.72
C THR A 138 8.03 -6.55 23.29
N VAL A 139 7.97 -7.84 22.94
CA VAL A 139 6.73 -8.48 22.51
C VAL A 139 5.64 -8.43 23.59
N SER A 140 4.39 -8.24 23.18
CA SER A 140 3.26 -8.34 24.11
C SER A 140 3.12 -9.77 24.66
N GLU A 141 2.62 -9.91 25.89
CA GLU A 141 2.38 -11.24 26.48
C GLU A 141 1.45 -12.10 25.61
N SER A 142 0.47 -11.47 24.97
CA SER A 142 -0.47 -12.13 24.06
C SER A 142 0.17 -12.67 22.78
N ASP A 143 1.20 -11.99 22.27
CA ASP A 143 1.90 -12.38 21.05
C ASP A 143 2.99 -13.42 21.35
N TYR A 144 3.63 -13.32 22.52
CA TYR A 144 4.51 -14.37 23.02
C TYR A 144 3.74 -15.67 23.29
N ALA A 145 2.56 -15.60 23.92
CA ALA A 145 1.70 -16.75 24.12
C ALA A 145 1.26 -17.38 22.79
N HIS A 146 1.01 -16.55 21.76
CA HIS A 146 0.73 -17.03 20.42
C HIS A 146 1.92 -17.76 19.80
N ALA A 147 3.13 -17.20 19.86
CA ALA A 147 4.36 -17.84 19.39
C ALA A 147 4.62 -19.18 20.11
N ALA A 148 4.41 -19.22 21.43
CA ALA A 148 4.52 -20.45 22.23
C ALA A 148 3.49 -21.51 21.79
N LYS A 149 2.26 -21.09 21.48
CA LYS A 149 1.22 -21.98 20.95
C LYS A 149 1.59 -22.53 19.57
N VAL A 150 2.13 -21.70 18.67
CA VAL A 150 2.63 -22.13 17.35
C VAL A 150 3.78 -23.12 17.52
N TRP A 151 4.76 -22.81 18.37
CA TRP A 151 5.90 -23.69 18.67
C TRP A 151 5.45 -25.10 19.09
N GLN A 152 4.50 -25.17 20.02
CA GLN A 152 3.96 -26.44 20.50
C GLN A 152 3.10 -27.15 19.45
N ARG A 153 2.17 -26.43 18.79
CA ARG A 153 1.19 -27.03 17.88
C ARG A 153 1.83 -27.63 16.64
N PHE A 154 2.87 -26.98 16.09
CA PHE A 154 3.62 -27.46 14.93
C PHE A 154 4.81 -28.34 15.29
N SER A 155 4.98 -28.70 16.58
CA SER A 155 6.06 -29.56 17.07
C SER A 155 7.45 -29.08 16.65
N ILE A 156 7.67 -27.77 16.72
CA ILE A 156 8.90 -27.12 16.29
C ILE A 156 10.05 -27.50 17.21
N ARG A 157 11.19 -27.88 16.62
CA ARG A 157 12.35 -28.38 17.36
C ARG A 157 13.48 -27.37 17.45
N THR A 158 13.56 -26.44 16.51
CA THR A 158 14.67 -25.47 16.42
C THR A 158 14.15 -24.08 16.06
N LEU A 159 14.88 -23.04 16.47
CA LEU A 159 14.58 -21.65 16.06
C LEU A 159 14.64 -21.48 14.53
N GLY A 160 15.46 -22.28 13.83
CA GLY A 160 15.50 -22.36 12.37
C GLY A 160 14.18 -22.81 11.77
N GLU A 161 13.60 -23.90 12.26
CA GLU A 161 12.27 -24.37 11.82
C GLU A 161 11.18 -23.34 12.10
N TYR A 162 11.25 -22.64 13.24
CA TYR A 162 10.34 -21.54 13.55
C TYR A 162 10.49 -20.39 12.55
N SER A 163 11.72 -20.02 12.20
CA SER A 163 12.03 -18.98 11.22
C SER A 163 11.51 -19.34 9.84
N ASP A 164 11.73 -20.58 9.39
CA ASP A 164 11.23 -21.06 8.10
C ASP A 164 9.70 -21.01 8.04
N LEU A 165 9.02 -21.45 9.11
CA LEU A 165 7.56 -21.40 9.19
C LEU A 165 7.05 -19.96 9.19
N TYR A 166 7.67 -19.08 9.98
CA TYR A 166 7.32 -17.66 10.06
C TYR A 166 7.46 -16.98 8.69
N LEU A 167 8.65 -17.07 8.08
CA LEU A 167 8.94 -16.45 6.79
C LEU A 167 8.05 -16.99 5.67
N LYS A 168 7.85 -18.31 5.63
CA LYS A 168 6.96 -18.93 4.65
C LYS A 168 5.52 -18.43 4.81
N THR A 169 5.04 -18.30 6.04
CA THR A 169 3.68 -17.84 6.31
C THR A 169 3.51 -16.36 5.95
N ASP A 170 4.46 -15.50 6.34
CA ASP A 170 4.45 -14.06 6.03
C ASP A 170 4.45 -13.81 4.52
N VAL A 171 5.30 -14.52 3.77
CA VAL A 171 5.36 -14.43 2.31
C VAL A 171 4.07 -14.93 1.67
N LEU A 172 3.51 -16.06 2.12
CA LEU A 172 2.27 -16.59 1.53
C LEU A 172 1.07 -15.67 1.78
N LEU A 173 0.95 -15.11 2.99
CA LEU A 173 -0.10 -14.13 3.30
C LEU A 173 0.05 -12.87 2.44
N LEU A 174 1.29 -12.39 2.26
CA LEU A 174 1.55 -11.24 1.39
C LEU A 174 1.20 -11.54 -0.07
N VAL A 175 1.48 -12.75 -0.55
CA VAL A 175 1.12 -13.20 -1.90
C VAL A 175 -0.40 -13.24 -2.07
N ASP A 176 -1.16 -13.80 -1.12
CA ASP A 176 -2.63 -13.80 -1.19
C ASP A 176 -3.21 -12.39 -1.17
N VAL A 177 -2.71 -11.51 -0.29
CA VAL A 177 -3.13 -10.10 -0.25
C VAL A 177 -2.83 -9.40 -1.58
N PHE A 178 -1.65 -9.63 -2.15
CA PHE A 178 -1.25 -9.02 -3.41
C PHE A 178 -2.06 -9.53 -4.60
N GLU A 179 -2.31 -10.83 -4.69
CA GLU A 179 -3.13 -11.43 -5.76
C GLU A 179 -4.58 -10.98 -5.66
N ASN A 180 -5.16 -10.89 -4.46
CA ASN A 180 -6.49 -10.32 -4.27
C ASN A 180 -6.57 -8.84 -4.68
N PHE A 181 -5.54 -8.06 -4.33
CA PHE A 181 -5.44 -6.67 -4.76
C PHE A 181 -5.31 -6.57 -6.28
N ARG A 182 -4.44 -7.38 -6.90
CA ARG A 182 -4.24 -7.47 -8.34
C ARG A 182 -5.55 -7.83 -9.08
N ASN A 183 -6.28 -8.83 -8.60
CA ASN A 183 -7.57 -9.22 -9.16
C ASN A 183 -8.61 -8.10 -9.05
N SER A 184 -8.62 -7.38 -7.92
CA SER A 184 -9.46 -6.19 -7.75
C SER A 184 -9.09 -5.08 -8.73
N CYS A 185 -7.79 -4.88 -8.99
CA CYS A 185 -7.30 -3.91 -9.97
C CYS A 185 -7.66 -4.28 -11.41
N ILE A 186 -7.51 -5.56 -11.78
CA ILE A 186 -7.89 -6.07 -13.10
C ILE A 186 -9.40 -5.94 -13.29
N THR A 187 -10.21 -6.30 -12.29
CA THR A 187 -11.67 -6.23 -12.40
C THR A 187 -12.18 -4.78 -12.44
N GLY A 188 -11.61 -3.89 -11.62
CA GLY A 188 -12.07 -2.51 -11.49
C GLY A 188 -11.53 -1.57 -12.58
N TYR A 189 -10.30 -1.78 -13.03
CA TYR A 189 -9.58 -0.85 -13.91
C TYR A 189 -9.10 -1.51 -15.21
N ASP A 190 -9.21 -2.83 -15.35
CA ASP A 190 -8.62 -3.60 -16.45
C ASP A 190 -7.11 -3.32 -16.60
N LEU A 191 -6.46 -3.08 -15.45
CA LEU A 191 -5.02 -2.86 -15.34
C LEU A 191 -4.44 -3.85 -14.36
N ASP A 192 -3.43 -4.58 -14.82
CA ASP A 192 -2.69 -5.48 -13.97
C ASP A 192 -1.65 -4.69 -13.16
N ARG A 193 -1.85 -4.70 -11.83
CA ARG A 193 -0.96 -4.06 -10.87
C ARG A 193 0.49 -4.54 -10.97
N ALA A 194 0.73 -5.79 -11.36
CA ALA A 194 2.06 -6.39 -11.42
C ALA A 194 2.99 -5.72 -12.45
N HIS A 195 2.43 -4.95 -13.40
CA HIS A 195 3.21 -4.20 -14.38
C HIS A 195 3.73 -2.85 -13.86
N TYR A 196 3.43 -2.49 -12.62
CA TYR A 196 3.77 -1.18 -12.05
C TYR A 196 4.68 -1.32 -10.83
N TYR A 197 5.87 -0.71 -10.92
CA TYR A 197 6.84 -0.69 -9.83
C TYR A 197 6.34 0.01 -8.55
N ILE A 198 5.48 1.03 -8.68
CA ILE A 198 5.02 1.85 -7.55
C ILE A 198 3.55 2.21 -7.72
N LEU A 199 2.84 2.42 -6.61
CA LEU A 199 1.38 2.68 -6.61
C LEU A 199 0.99 3.96 -7.35
N PRO A 200 1.74 5.08 -7.26
CA PRO A 200 1.44 6.28 -8.03
C PRO A 200 1.39 6.04 -9.55
N GLY A 201 2.28 5.20 -10.10
CA GLY A 201 2.26 4.89 -11.54
C GLY A 201 1.01 4.11 -11.96
N PHE A 202 0.54 3.19 -11.11
CA PHE A 202 -0.71 2.48 -11.34
C PHE A 202 -1.93 3.39 -11.21
N THR A 203 -1.99 4.21 -10.16
CA THR A 203 -3.11 5.14 -9.96
C THR A 203 -3.19 6.14 -11.11
N TRP A 204 -2.05 6.59 -11.63
CA TRP A 204 -1.99 7.45 -12.81
C TRP A 204 -2.63 6.78 -14.03
N ASP A 205 -2.22 5.55 -14.37
CA ASP A 205 -2.76 4.84 -15.53
C ASP A 205 -4.23 4.43 -15.33
N ALA A 206 -4.64 4.09 -14.11
CA ALA A 206 -6.03 3.81 -13.77
C ALA A 206 -6.92 5.04 -13.98
N VAL A 207 -6.44 6.23 -13.59
CA VAL A 207 -7.10 7.51 -13.85
C VAL A 207 -7.14 7.81 -15.35
N LEU A 208 -6.04 7.62 -16.09
CA LEU A 208 -6.01 7.83 -17.53
C LEU A 208 -6.98 6.92 -18.28
N LYS A 209 -7.08 5.65 -17.86
CA LYS A 209 -8.00 4.68 -18.47
C LYS A 209 -9.47 4.99 -18.16
N HIS A 210 -9.79 5.44 -16.95
CA HIS A 210 -11.15 5.90 -16.63
C HIS A 210 -11.54 7.21 -17.31
N THR A 211 -10.58 8.09 -17.57
CA THR A 211 -10.82 9.40 -18.20
C THR A 211 -10.71 9.38 -19.73
N CYS A 212 -10.32 8.23 -20.32
CA CYS A 212 -10.07 8.05 -21.77
C CYS A 212 -9.05 9.03 -22.37
N VAL A 213 -8.16 9.62 -21.57
CA VAL A 213 -7.14 10.56 -22.03
C VAL A 213 -5.87 9.77 -22.40
N ARG A 214 -5.41 9.88 -23.65
CA ARG A 214 -4.11 9.33 -24.10
C ARG A 214 -3.03 10.39 -23.99
N PHE A 215 -2.01 10.15 -23.17
CA PHE A 215 -0.76 10.91 -23.21
C PHE A 215 0.29 10.17 -24.03
N GLU A 216 1.01 10.90 -24.88
CA GLU A 216 2.21 10.41 -25.57
C GLU A 216 3.41 10.40 -24.60
N LEU A 217 4.23 9.35 -24.68
CA LEU A 217 5.39 9.08 -23.82
C LEU A 217 6.37 10.27 -23.74
N LEU A 218 6.78 10.64 -22.52
CA LEU A 218 7.84 11.62 -22.28
C LEU A 218 9.21 10.94 -22.29
N ILE A 219 9.97 11.09 -23.39
CA ILE A 219 11.31 10.50 -23.59
C ILE A 219 12.43 11.53 -23.33
N GLU A 220 12.34 12.36 -22.29
CA GLU A 220 13.42 13.31 -21.98
C GLU A 220 13.83 13.27 -20.51
N ILE A 221 15.06 12.78 -20.30
CA ILE A 221 15.80 12.69 -19.03
C ILE A 221 15.95 14.07 -18.33
N ASP A 222 15.79 15.16 -19.06
CA ASP A 222 15.88 16.53 -18.53
C ASP A 222 14.69 16.94 -17.63
N MET A 223 13.60 16.16 -17.63
CA MET A 223 12.42 16.41 -16.78
C MET A 223 12.53 15.81 -15.37
N ILE A 224 13.54 14.97 -15.10
CA ILE A 224 13.72 14.25 -13.81
C ILE A 224 14.47 15.11 -12.78
N ILE A 225 15.34 16.02 -13.24
CA ILE A 225 16.23 16.79 -12.36
C ILE A 225 15.47 17.91 -11.60
N PRO A 226 14.52 18.65 -12.20
CA PRO A 226 13.77 19.68 -11.48
C PRO A 226 12.77 19.12 -10.45
N SER A 227 12.19 17.93 -10.71
CA SER A 227 11.17 17.31 -9.85
C SER A 227 11.74 16.73 -8.55
N ARG A 228 13.02 16.34 -8.52
CA ARG A 228 13.72 15.92 -7.30
C ARG A 228 13.88 17.05 -6.26
N ASN A 229 13.97 18.30 -6.69
CA ASN A 229 14.16 19.44 -5.79
C ASN A 229 12.85 19.98 -5.18
N SER A 230 11.70 19.47 -5.62
CA SER A 230 10.38 19.88 -5.13
C SER A 230 9.79 18.96 -4.06
N ILE A 231 10.41 17.81 -3.79
CA ILE A 231 10.01 16.91 -2.70
C ILE A 231 10.77 17.33 -1.45
N ARG A 232 10.16 18.16 -0.61
CA ARG A 232 10.66 18.42 0.75
C ARG A 232 10.00 17.43 1.70
N HIS A 233 10.83 16.69 2.42
CA HIS A 233 10.42 15.90 3.59
C HIS A 233 9.67 16.82 4.57
N ALA A 234 8.43 16.45 4.89
CA ALA A 234 7.76 16.84 6.12
C ALA A 234 7.71 15.60 7.02
#